data_AF-A0A354GN73-F1
#
_entry.id   AF-A0A354GN73-F1
#
_cell.length_a   1.000
_cell.length_b   1.000
_cell.length_c   1.000
_cell.angle_alpha   90.00
_cell.angle_beta   90.00
_cell.angle_gamma   90.00
#
_symmetry.space_group_name_H-M   'P 1'
#
loop_
_entity.id
_entity.type
_entity.pdbx_description
1 polymer ?
#
loop_
_entity_poly.entity_id
_entity_poly.type
_entity_poly.pdbx_seq_one_letter_code
_entity_poly.pdbx_strand_id
1 'polypeptide(L)'
;MRVDFYGLAFETPRVTFFLRSPWRSSHLEHRLFDAVRGLPRVEPEEAPDELRLHLTDPKTWRAALQATTRVLKGWEEDADPASEKRSWRWMLEADANHAGYDHQGERASLWAFLRLSLDRGGVEDPEKGEDVDLDGFGVQVHGTGEREA
;
A
#
# COMPACT_ATOMS: atom_id res chain seq x y z
N MET A 1 3.76 -13.26 -12.93
CA MET A 1 4.54 -12.02 -13.08
C MET A 1 5.57 -11.95 -11.97
N ARG A 2 6.81 -11.59 -12.31
CA ARG A 2 7.85 -11.31 -11.32
C ARG A 2 7.73 -9.88 -10.82
N VAL A 3 7.61 -9.71 -9.52
CA VAL A 3 7.62 -8.40 -8.85
C VAL A 3 8.86 -8.28 -7.97
N ASP A 4 9.47 -7.11 -7.98
CA ASP A 4 10.50 -6.70 -7.02
C ASP A 4 9.89 -5.62 -6.12
N PHE A 5 9.99 -5.83 -4.81
CA PHE A 5 9.52 -4.91 -3.77
C PHE A 5 10.67 -4.65 -2.80
N TYR A 6 11.41 -3.56 -3.04
CA TYR A 6 12.55 -3.14 -2.22
C TYR A 6 13.59 -4.26 -2.00
N GLY A 7 13.93 -5.01 -3.06
CA GLY A 7 14.90 -6.11 -3.01
C GLY A 7 14.32 -7.47 -2.62
N LEU A 8 13.02 -7.54 -2.29
CA LEU A 8 12.29 -8.79 -2.17
C LEU A 8 11.65 -9.15 -3.52
N ALA A 9 11.93 -10.34 -4.03
CA ALA A 9 11.41 -10.78 -5.32
C ALA A 9 10.36 -11.88 -5.15
N PHE A 10 9.21 -11.72 -5.79
CA PHE A 10 8.10 -12.68 -5.75
C PHE A 10 7.64 -13.04 -7.16
N GLU A 11 7.27 -14.30 -7.35
CA GLU A 11 6.44 -14.72 -8.48
C GLU A 11 5.00 -14.74 -8.02
N THR A 12 4.15 -13.99 -8.71
CA THR A 12 2.73 -13.84 -8.35
C THR A 12 1.88 -13.82 -9.61
N PRO A 13 0.64 -14.36 -9.61
CA PRO A 13 -0.25 -14.20 -10.76
C PRO A 13 -0.71 -12.75 -10.92
N ARG A 14 -0.85 -11.99 -9.83
CA ARG A 14 -1.33 -10.60 -9.83
C ARG A 14 -0.98 -9.86 -8.53
N VAL A 15 -0.91 -8.55 -8.61
CA VAL A 15 -0.90 -7.66 -7.44
C VAL A 15 -2.21 -6.89 -7.42
N THR A 16 -2.80 -6.71 -6.23
CA THR A 16 -4.01 -5.89 -6.06
C THR A 16 -3.73 -4.75 -5.11
N PHE A 17 -4.07 -3.53 -5.52
CA PHE A 17 -4.14 -2.37 -4.63
C PHE A 17 -5.57 -2.20 -4.15
N PHE A 18 -5.74 -1.85 -2.88
CA PHE A 18 -7.02 -1.70 -2.21
C PHE A 18 -7.21 -0.28 -1.70
N LEU A 19 -8.44 0.20 -1.80
CA LEU A 19 -8.95 1.30 -0.99
C LEU A 19 -10.21 0.81 -0.27
N ARG A 20 -10.05 0.44 1.01
CA ARG A 20 -11.12 -0.05 1.88
C ARG A 20 -11.87 1.10 2.52
N SER A 21 -13.18 0.93 2.62
CA SER A 21 -14.10 1.94 3.15
C SER A 21 -13.81 3.34 2.62
N PRO A 22 -13.87 3.60 1.29
CA PRO A 22 -13.41 4.85 0.69
C PRO A 22 -13.96 6.14 1.32
N TRP A 23 -15.18 6.10 1.89
CA TRP A 23 -15.78 7.24 2.59
C TRP A 23 -15.14 7.56 3.96
N ARG A 24 -14.32 6.64 4.50
CA ARG A 24 -13.54 6.83 5.73
C ARG A 24 -12.05 7.02 5.47
N SER A 25 -11.55 6.65 4.28
CA SER A 25 -10.14 6.80 3.94
C SER A 25 -9.72 8.26 3.90
N SER A 26 -8.53 8.54 4.38
CA SER A 26 -7.88 9.84 4.36
C SER A 26 -7.60 10.32 2.93
N HIS A 27 -7.41 11.64 2.79
CA HIS A 27 -7.06 12.23 1.50
C HIS A 27 -5.77 11.64 0.90
N LEU A 28 -4.78 11.29 1.74
CA LEU A 28 -3.54 10.68 1.27
C LEU A 28 -3.80 9.29 0.68
N GLU A 29 -4.64 8.47 1.31
CA GLU A 29 -5.00 7.14 0.80
C GLU A 29 -5.70 7.21 -0.57
N HIS A 30 -6.61 8.17 -0.74
CA HIS A 30 -7.22 8.46 -2.04
C HIS A 30 -6.17 8.86 -3.08
N ARG A 31 -5.25 9.77 -2.73
CA ARG A 31 -4.17 10.19 -3.65
C ARG A 31 -3.27 9.03 -4.07
N LEU A 32 -2.93 8.13 -3.13
CA LEU A 32 -2.13 6.94 -3.42
C LEU A 32 -2.87 6.01 -4.39
N PHE A 33 -4.14 5.73 -4.11
CA PHE A 33 -4.97 4.86 -4.94
C PHE A 33 -5.18 5.44 -6.34
N ASP A 34 -5.54 6.72 -6.45
CA ASP A 34 -5.78 7.40 -7.72
C ASP A 34 -4.52 7.50 -8.58
N ALA A 35 -3.35 7.67 -7.96
CA ALA A 35 -2.08 7.67 -8.68
C ALA A 35 -1.80 6.32 -9.37
N VAL A 36 -2.22 5.21 -8.75
CA VAL A 36 -2.14 3.87 -9.36
C VAL A 36 -3.27 3.69 -10.38
N ARG A 37 -4.50 4.12 -10.08
CA ARG A 37 -5.67 4.04 -10.98
C ARG A 37 -5.43 4.73 -12.32
N GLY A 38 -4.66 5.82 -12.34
CA GLY A 38 -4.30 6.56 -13.55
C GLY A 38 -3.30 5.86 -14.48
N LEU A 39 -2.74 4.71 -14.08
CA LEU A 39 -1.78 3.97 -14.89
C LEU A 39 -2.47 3.15 -15.99
N PRO A 40 -1.80 2.94 -17.14
CA PRO A 40 -2.33 2.07 -18.19
C PRO A 40 -2.36 0.61 -17.72
N ARG A 41 -3.33 -0.17 -18.23
CA ARG A 41 -3.45 -1.63 -17.99
C ARG A 41 -3.71 -2.03 -16.54
N VAL A 42 -4.27 -1.11 -15.77
CA VAL A 42 -4.86 -1.40 -14.47
C VAL A 42 -6.31 -1.83 -14.68
N GLU A 43 -6.72 -2.92 -14.05
CA GLU A 43 -8.08 -3.44 -14.09
C GLU A 43 -8.82 -3.02 -12.81
N PRO A 44 -9.72 -2.02 -12.87
CA PRO A 44 -10.49 -1.60 -11.70
C PRO A 44 -11.65 -2.56 -11.41
N GLU A 45 -11.87 -2.83 -10.14
CA GLU A 45 -13.07 -3.52 -9.63
C GLU A 45 -13.65 -2.68 -8.48
N GLU A 46 -14.95 -2.40 -8.55
CA GLU A 46 -15.66 -1.64 -7.53
C GLU A 46 -16.59 -2.59 -6.75
N ALA A 47 -16.44 -2.62 -5.44
CA ALA A 47 -17.33 -3.31 -4.50
C ALA A 47 -17.97 -2.27 -3.56
N PRO A 48 -19.06 -2.60 -2.84
CA PRO A 48 -19.79 -1.63 -2.01
C PRO A 48 -18.90 -0.87 -1.02
N ASP A 49 -17.97 -1.59 -0.39
CA ASP A 49 -17.13 -1.09 0.69
C ASP A 49 -15.64 -1.05 0.36
N GLU A 50 -15.27 -1.26 -0.90
CA GLU A 50 -13.89 -1.46 -1.32
C GLU A 50 -13.69 -1.16 -2.81
N LEU A 51 -12.62 -0.46 -3.14
CA LEU A 51 -12.14 -0.32 -4.51
C LEU A 51 -10.86 -1.14 -4.68
N ARG A 52 -10.73 -1.82 -5.81
CA ARG A 52 -9.59 -2.67 -6.14
C ARG A 52 -8.99 -2.29 -7.48
N LEU A 53 -7.68 -2.42 -7.59
CA LEU A 53 -6.93 -2.25 -8.84
C LEU A 53 -6.03 -3.47 -9.03
N HIS A 54 -6.30 -4.27 -10.06
CA HIS A 54 -5.51 -5.46 -10.36
C HIS A 54 -4.44 -5.16 -11.41
N LEU A 55 -3.23 -5.64 -11.12
CA LEU A 55 -2.06 -5.53 -11.97
C LEU A 55 -1.55 -6.94 -12.27
N THR A 56 -1.41 -7.26 -13.55
CA THR A 56 -1.03 -8.60 -14.03
C THR A 56 0.30 -8.61 -14.79
N ASP A 57 0.94 -7.45 -14.95
CA ASP A 57 2.22 -7.33 -15.65
C ASP A 57 3.33 -6.59 -14.86
N PRO A 58 4.61 -6.99 -15.01
CA PRO A 58 5.72 -6.38 -14.28
C PRO A 58 6.01 -4.91 -14.60
N LYS A 59 5.58 -4.40 -15.77
CA LYS A 59 5.83 -3.01 -16.15
C LYS A 59 4.89 -2.10 -15.38
N THR A 60 3.61 -2.45 -15.31
CA THR A 60 2.60 -1.70 -14.57
C THR A 60 2.89 -1.75 -13.06
N TRP A 61 3.37 -2.88 -12.53
CA TRP A 61 3.84 -2.97 -11.14
C TRP A 61 4.93 -1.93 -10.80
N ARG A 62 5.99 -1.87 -11.61
CA ARG A 62 7.08 -0.91 -11.39
C ARG A 62 6.57 0.53 -11.45
N ALA A 63 5.67 0.83 -12.39
CA ALA A 63 5.04 2.14 -12.49
C ALA A 63 4.19 2.46 -11.26
N ALA A 64 3.44 1.50 -10.72
CA ALA A 64 2.62 1.67 -9.52
C ALA A 64 3.45 1.95 -8.28
N LEU A 65 4.55 1.23 -8.07
CA LEU A 65 5.50 1.53 -6.98
C LEU A 65 6.10 2.93 -7.11
N GLN A 66 6.49 3.33 -8.33
CA GLN A 66 7.03 4.66 -8.58
C GLN A 66 5.99 5.76 -8.35
N ALA A 67 4.75 5.56 -8.79
CA ALA A 67 3.65 6.50 -8.59
C ALA A 67 3.35 6.67 -7.09
N THR A 68 3.24 5.56 -6.35
CA THR A 68 3.02 5.55 -4.90
C THR A 68 4.16 6.26 -4.17
N THR A 69 5.42 5.94 -4.52
CA THR A 69 6.61 6.59 -3.94
C THR A 69 6.60 8.10 -4.19
N ARG A 70 6.17 8.55 -5.37
CA ARG A 70 6.10 9.99 -5.70
C ARG A 70 5.09 10.72 -4.84
N VAL A 71 3.92 10.13 -4.61
CA VAL A 71 2.89 10.70 -3.73
C VAL A 71 3.43 10.82 -2.30
N LEU A 72 4.07 9.77 -1.78
CA LEU A 72 4.62 9.75 -0.42
C LEU A 72 5.77 10.75 -0.23
N LYS A 73 6.68 10.85 -1.21
CA LYS A 73 7.74 11.87 -1.17
C LYS A 73 7.18 13.29 -1.20
N GLY A 74 6.17 13.55 -2.03
CA GLY A 74 5.50 14.86 -2.02
C GLY A 74 4.87 15.16 -0.66
N TRP A 75 4.20 14.18 -0.06
CA TRP A 75 3.62 14.33 1.27
C TRP A 75 4.68 14.58 2.36
N GLU A 76 5.84 13.93 2.27
CA GLU A 76 7.00 14.14 3.15
C GLU A 76 7.59 15.56 2.98
N GLU A 77 7.74 16.01 1.74
CA GLU A 77 8.26 17.34 1.38
C GLU A 77 7.29 18.49 1.73
N ASP A 78 5.98 18.22 1.81
CA ASP A 78 4.94 19.16 2.24
C ASP A 78 4.97 19.44 3.77
N ALA A 79 5.93 18.88 4.52
CA ALA A 79 6.12 19.16 5.94
C ALA A 79 6.69 20.56 6.16
N ASP A 80 6.28 21.25 7.24
CA ASP A 80 6.95 22.48 7.66
C ASP A 80 8.33 22.14 8.27
N PRO A 81 9.45 22.51 7.61
CA PRO A 81 10.78 22.14 8.09
C PRO A 81 11.14 22.74 9.46
N ALA A 82 10.40 23.75 9.93
CA ALA A 82 10.64 24.37 11.23
C ALA A 82 9.96 23.64 12.41
N SER A 83 8.92 22.85 12.15
CA SER A 83 8.03 22.33 13.21
C SER A 83 7.57 20.89 13.01
N GLU A 84 7.83 20.30 11.85
CA GLU A 84 7.32 18.99 11.49
C GLU A 84 8.36 18.18 10.71
N LYS A 85 8.52 16.92 11.11
CA LYS A 85 9.25 15.93 10.32
C LYS A 85 8.33 14.76 10.02
N ARG A 86 8.19 14.47 8.73
CA ARG A 86 7.40 13.36 8.21
C ARG A 86 8.33 12.28 7.70
N SER A 87 7.90 11.03 7.80
CA SER A 87 8.51 9.91 7.08
C SER A 87 7.49 8.78 6.90
N TRP A 88 7.80 7.81 6.06
CA TRP A 88 6.93 6.68 5.78
C TRP A 88 7.72 5.39 5.59
N ARG A 89 7.09 4.27 5.88
CA ARG A 89 7.66 2.94 5.66
C ARG A 89 6.59 1.94 5.27
N TRP A 90 6.97 0.99 4.41
CA TRP A 90 6.15 -0.18 4.14
C TRP A 90 6.26 -1.16 5.29
N MET A 91 5.11 -1.64 5.74
CA MET A 91 4.97 -2.78 6.63
C MET A 91 4.58 -3.98 5.78
N LEU A 92 5.28 -5.10 5.95
CA LEU A 92 5.02 -6.34 5.22
C LEU A 92 4.52 -7.41 6.19
N GLU A 93 3.43 -8.06 5.82
CA GLU A 93 2.84 -9.16 6.55
C GLU A 93 2.62 -10.36 5.63
N ALA A 94 3.15 -11.50 6.02
CA ALA A 94 2.90 -12.79 5.39
C ALA A 94 2.64 -13.79 6.51
N ASP A 95 1.39 -13.87 6.94
CA ASP A 95 0.93 -14.91 7.86
C ASP A 95 0.01 -15.87 7.11
N ALA A 96 0.08 -17.15 7.45
CA ALA A 96 -0.83 -18.17 6.94
C ALA A 96 -1.12 -19.18 8.04
N ASN A 97 -2.39 -19.53 8.20
CA ASN A 97 -2.82 -20.61 9.06
C ASN A 97 -2.38 -21.98 8.51
N HIS A 98 -2.61 -23.03 9.30
CA HIS A 98 -2.26 -24.42 8.93
C HIS A 98 -2.92 -24.93 7.62
N ALA A 99 -3.99 -24.27 7.17
CA ALA A 99 -4.68 -24.58 5.92
C ALA A 99 -4.18 -23.73 4.73
N GLY A 100 -3.17 -22.88 4.94
CA GLY A 100 -2.57 -22.05 3.90
C GLY A 100 -3.38 -20.80 3.54
N TYR A 101 -4.20 -20.31 4.46
CA TYR A 101 -4.94 -19.05 4.31
C TYR A 101 -4.41 -17.98 5.26
N ASP A 102 -4.35 -16.74 4.81
CA ASP A 102 -3.93 -15.60 5.63
C ASP A 102 -5.03 -15.11 6.59
N HIS A 103 -4.72 -14.10 7.40
CA HIS A 103 -5.64 -13.53 8.38
C HIS A 103 -6.88 -12.86 7.75
N GLN A 104 -6.87 -12.60 6.43
CA GLN A 104 -8.01 -12.05 5.68
C GLN A 104 -8.82 -13.14 4.97
N GLY A 105 -8.44 -14.41 5.11
CA GLY A 105 -9.10 -15.55 4.47
C GLY A 105 -8.69 -15.75 3.01
N GLU A 106 -7.67 -15.04 2.53
CA GLU A 106 -7.10 -15.25 1.21
C GLU A 106 -6.08 -16.40 1.27
N ARG A 107 -5.86 -17.12 0.16
CA ARG A 107 -4.75 -18.09 0.11
C ARG A 107 -3.44 -17.34 0.36
N ALA A 108 -2.50 -17.99 1.05
CA ALA A 108 -1.22 -17.44 1.51
C ALA A 108 -0.70 -16.32 0.59
N SER A 109 -0.92 -15.09 1.04
CA SER A 109 -0.59 -13.86 0.32
C SER A 109 0.36 -13.05 1.17
N LEU A 110 1.11 -12.16 0.50
CA LEU A 110 1.87 -11.13 1.18
C LEU A 110 1.08 -9.83 1.11
N TRP A 111 0.86 -9.20 2.25
CA TRP A 111 0.24 -7.90 2.38
C TRP A 111 1.31 -6.84 2.66
N ALA A 112 1.16 -5.69 2.01
CA ALA A 112 1.93 -4.50 2.28
C ALA A 112 1.00 -3.35 2.68
N PHE A 113 1.36 -2.67 3.77
CA PHE A 113 0.64 -1.51 4.32
C PHE A 113 1.60 -0.35 4.48
N LEU A 114 1.08 0.87 4.51
CA LEU A 114 1.88 2.08 4.73
C LEU A 114 1.70 2.57 6.16
N ARG A 115 2.84 2.76 6.84
CA ARG A 115 2.91 3.46 8.12
C ARG A 115 3.60 4.80 7.93
N LEU A 116 2.95 5.85 8.41
CA LEU A 116 3.48 7.20 8.48
C LEU A 116 4.07 7.42 9.87
N SER A 117 5.16 8.17 9.95
CA SER A 117 5.72 8.66 11.21
C SER A 117 5.73 10.19 11.17
N LEU A 118 5.18 10.79 12.22
CA LEU A 118 4.99 12.23 12.37
C LEU A 118 5.65 12.68 13.65
N ASP A 119 6.76 13.41 13.54
CA ASP A 119 7.37 14.10 14.67
C ASP A 119 6.94 15.57 14.61
N ARG A 120 6.23 16.04 15.65
CA ARG A 120 5.79 17.42 15.80
C ARG A 120 6.56 18.08 16.94
N GLY A 121 6.85 19.36 16.81
CA GLY A 121 7.47 20.14 17.90
C GLY A 121 8.52 21.12 17.40
N GLY A 122 8.64 22.23 18.13
CA GLY A 122 9.72 23.19 17.92
C GLY A 122 11.01 22.73 18.62
N VAL A 123 12.12 23.40 18.32
CA VAL A 123 13.44 23.13 18.95
C VAL A 123 13.38 23.15 20.49
N GLU A 124 12.44 23.90 21.08
CA GLU A 124 12.31 24.10 22.52
C GLU A 124 11.33 23.13 23.21
N ASP A 125 10.43 22.48 22.48
CA ASP A 125 9.44 21.54 23.04
C ASP A 125 9.14 20.41 22.04
N PRO A 126 9.90 19.31 22.07
CA PRO A 126 9.68 18.18 21.18
C PRO A 126 8.45 17.38 21.64
N GLU A 127 7.37 17.38 20.84
CA GLU A 127 6.27 16.45 21.08
C GLU A 127 6.73 15.02 20.72
N LYS A 128 6.12 14.03 21.38
CA LYS A 128 6.40 12.63 21.08
C LYS A 128 5.87 12.30 19.69
N GLY A 129 6.75 11.79 18.84
CA GLY A 129 6.39 11.29 17.52
C GLY A 129 5.27 10.24 17.54
N GLU A 130 4.40 10.30 16.54
CA GLU A 130 3.27 9.41 16.34
C GLU A 130 3.47 8.56 15.09
N ASP A 131 3.11 7.28 15.18
CA ASP A 131 3.00 6.38 14.04
C ASP A 131 1.52 6.22 13.67
N VAL A 132 1.17 6.42 12.39
CA VAL A 132 -0.19 6.31 11.86
C VAL A 132 -0.20 5.31 10.71
N ASP A 133 -1.05 4.27 10.79
CA ASP A 133 -1.25 3.32 9.70
C ASP A 133 -2.32 3.83 8.73
N LEU A 134 -2.08 3.62 7.43
CA LEU A 134 -3.05 3.87 6.37
C LEU A 134 -3.96 2.66 6.19
N ASP A 135 -4.88 2.44 7.14
CA ASP A 135 -5.72 1.23 7.23
C ASP A 135 -6.63 0.99 6.01
N GLY A 136 -6.99 2.07 5.31
CA GLY A 136 -7.78 2.04 4.09
C GLY A 136 -6.95 1.63 2.85
N PHE A 137 -5.65 1.90 2.82
CA PHE A 137 -4.79 1.61 1.67
C PHE A 137 -3.93 0.37 1.89
N GLY A 138 -4.04 -0.61 1.00
CA GLY A 138 -3.27 -1.86 1.09
C GLY A 138 -2.84 -2.40 -0.25
N VAL A 139 -1.80 -3.23 -0.24
CA VAL A 139 -1.32 -3.96 -1.42
C VAL A 139 -1.26 -5.45 -1.08
N GLN A 140 -1.83 -6.28 -1.94
CA GLN A 140 -1.74 -7.74 -1.84
C GLN A 140 -0.95 -8.29 -3.02
N VAL A 141 0.11 -9.02 -2.72
CA VAL A 141 0.81 -9.88 -3.66
C VAL A 141 0.20 -11.28 -3.54
N HIS A 142 -0.51 -11.71 -4.58
CA HIS A 142 -1.28 -12.95 -4.54
C HIS A 142 -0.35 -14.18 -4.56
N GLY A 143 -0.71 -15.22 -3.82
CA GLY A 143 -0.06 -16.53 -3.91
C GLY A 143 -0.32 -17.23 -5.26
N THR A 144 0.55 -18.16 -5.65
CA THR A 144 0.52 -18.86 -6.96
C THR A 144 -0.38 -20.12 -7.00
N GLY A 145 -1.10 -20.44 -5.93
CA GLY A 145 -1.89 -21.68 -5.87
C GLY A 145 -3.16 -21.63 -6.73
N GLU A 146 -3.35 -22.64 -7.59
CA GLU A 146 -4.54 -22.80 -8.45
C GLU A 146 -5.85 -22.75 -7.65
N ARG A 147 -6.84 -21.96 -8.12
CA ARG A 147 -8.23 -22.16 -7.75
C ARG A 147 -8.65 -23.51 -8.36
N GLU A 148 -8.69 -24.57 -7.55
CA GLU A 148 -9.57 -25.68 -7.90
C GLU A 148 -11.00 -25.11 -7.87
N ALA A 149 -11.66 -25.16 -9.02
CA ALA A 149 -12.99 -24.64 -9.26
C ALA A 149 -14.07 -25.46 -8.54
#